data_AF-A0A663N1T6-F1
#
_entry.id   AF-A0A663N1T6-F1
#
_cell.length_a   1.000
_cell.length_b   1.000
_cell.length_c   1.000
_cell.angle_alpha   90.00
_cell.angle_beta   90.00
_cell.angle_gamma   90.00
#
_symmetry.space_group_name_H-M   'P 1'
#
loop_
_entity.id
_entity.type
_entity.pdbx_description
1 polymer ?
#
loop_
_entity_poly.entity_id
_entity_poly.type
_entity_poly.pdbx_seq_one_letter_code
_entity_poly.pdbx_strand_id
1 'polypeptide(L)'
;MNNLSLSELCCLFCCPPCPGKIASKLAFLPPDPTYTLMCDESGSRWTLHLSERADWQYSSREKDAIECFMTRTSKGQMSSFYIGLGSRINCNIFSYDYSGYGASSGKPTEKNLYADIDAAWVALRTRYGIRPENVIIYGQSIGTVPSVDLAARYESAAVILHSPLTSGMRVAFPDTKKTYCFDAFPNIDKISKITSPVLIIHGTEDEVIDFSHGLALFERCQRPVEPLWVEGAGHNDVELYGQYLERLKQFVSQELVNL
;
A
#
# COMPACT_ATOMS: atom_id res chain seq x y z
N MET A 1 -9.95 -15.03 -17.58
CA MET A 1 -10.10 -15.88 -16.39
C MET A 1 -9.15 -17.05 -16.53
N ASN A 2 -8.08 -17.09 -15.73
CA ASN A 2 -7.01 -18.08 -15.88
C ASN A 2 -7.51 -19.47 -15.46
N ASN A 3 -7.44 -20.42 -16.40
CA ASN A 3 -7.75 -21.83 -16.18
C ASN A 3 -6.65 -22.49 -15.33
N LEU A 4 -6.87 -22.59 -14.03
CA LEU A 4 -6.08 -23.48 -13.17
C LEU A 4 -6.45 -24.93 -13.49
N SER A 5 -5.43 -25.76 -13.71
CA SER A 5 -5.57 -27.18 -14.02
C SER A 5 -6.05 -27.99 -12.81
N LEU A 6 -6.69 -29.14 -13.07
CA LEU A 6 -7.13 -30.08 -12.03
C LEU A 6 -5.97 -30.53 -11.10
N SER A 7 -4.75 -30.53 -11.63
CA SER A 7 -3.52 -30.82 -10.90
C SER A 7 -3.17 -29.74 -9.87
N GLU A 8 -3.39 -28.47 -10.20
CA GLU A 8 -3.16 -27.33 -9.30
C GLU A 8 -4.22 -27.28 -8.19
N LEU A 9 -5.46 -27.65 -8.50
CA LEU A 9 -6.54 -27.86 -7.52
C LEU A 9 -6.21 -29.02 -6.56
N CYS A 10 -5.75 -30.17 -7.06
CA CYS A 10 -5.34 -31.28 -6.19
C CYS A 10 -4.12 -30.94 -5.31
N CYS A 11 -3.18 -30.13 -5.79
CA CYS A 11 -2.08 -29.62 -4.97
C CYS A 11 -2.53 -28.62 -3.90
N LEU A 12 -3.66 -27.93 -4.11
CA LEU A 12 -4.27 -27.02 -3.13
C LEU A 12 -4.96 -27.77 -1.98
N PHE A 13 -5.57 -28.94 -2.26
CA PHE A 13 -6.49 -29.60 -1.32
C PHE A 13 -6.03 -30.97 -0.78
N CYS A 14 -5.14 -31.70 -1.48
CA CYS A 14 -4.82 -33.10 -1.14
C CYS A 14 -3.41 -33.31 -0.56
N CYS A 15 -2.53 -32.32 -0.66
CA CYS A 15 -1.21 -32.31 -0.01
C CYS A 15 -1.08 -30.97 0.70
N PRO A 16 -1.10 -30.89 2.03
CA PRO A 16 -0.94 -29.62 2.71
C PRO A 16 0.53 -29.19 2.65
N PRO A 17 0.86 -28.04 2.04
CA PRO A 17 1.80 -27.14 2.65
C PRO A 17 1.03 -25.95 3.18
N CYS A 18 1.39 -25.52 4.39
CA CYS A 18 0.91 -24.33 5.09
C CYS A 18 0.21 -23.29 4.16
N PRO A 19 -1.10 -23.02 4.33
CA PRO A 19 -1.89 -22.10 3.51
C PRO A 19 -1.19 -20.75 3.22
N GLY A 20 -0.35 -20.29 4.15
CA GLY A 20 0.48 -19.09 3.98
C GLY A 20 1.35 -19.07 2.72
N LYS A 21 1.86 -20.20 2.19
CA LYS A 21 2.78 -20.19 1.02
C LYS A 21 2.10 -19.98 -0.34
N ILE A 22 0.83 -20.37 -0.49
CA ILE A 22 0.10 -20.22 -1.76
C ILE A 22 -0.63 -18.87 -1.79
N ALA A 23 -1.28 -18.51 -0.68
CA ALA A 23 -1.86 -17.17 -0.50
C ALA A 23 -0.77 -16.09 -0.63
N SER A 24 0.43 -16.28 -0.04
CA SER A 24 1.56 -15.37 -0.28
C SER A 24 1.97 -15.35 -1.74
N LYS A 25 2.05 -16.49 -2.43
CA LYS A 25 2.46 -16.52 -3.84
C LYS A 25 1.49 -15.79 -4.76
N LEU A 26 0.18 -15.85 -4.50
CA LEU A 26 -0.85 -15.15 -5.30
C LEU A 26 -0.95 -13.67 -4.94
N ALA A 27 -0.84 -13.34 -3.65
CA ALA A 27 -0.75 -11.96 -3.17
C ALA A 27 0.52 -11.24 -3.65
N PHE A 28 1.57 -12.01 -3.96
CA PHE A 28 2.89 -11.50 -4.34
C PHE A 28 3.30 -11.78 -5.79
N LEU A 29 2.38 -11.72 -6.76
CA LEU A 29 2.74 -11.67 -8.18
C LEU A 29 2.91 -10.21 -8.62
N PRO A 30 4.13 -9.65 -8.61
CA PRO A 30 4.33 -8.25 -9.00
C PRO A 30 4.03 -8.07 -10.50
N PRO A 31 3.32 -6.98 -10.88
CA PRO A 31 3.26 -6.57 -12.27
C PRO A 31 4.66 -6.20 -12.77
N ASP A 32 4.84 -6.18 -14.09
CA ASP A 32 6.10 -5.72 -14.67
C ASP A 32 6.35 -4.24 -14.37
N PRO A 33 7.61 -3.74 -14.35
CA PRO A 33 7.86 -2.33 -14.08
C PRO A 33 7.37 -1.41 -15.21
N THR A 34 6.78 -0.26 -14.88
CA THR A 34 6.63 0.88 -15.79
C THR A 34 7.82 1.80 -15.78
N TYR A 35 8.83 1.61 -14.94
CA TYR A 35 9.99 2.49 -14.92
C TYR A 35 11.31 1.73 -14.85
N THR A 36 12.38 2.42 -15.23
CA THR A 36 13.76 2.05 -14.98
C THR A 36 14.47 3.21 -14.29
N LEU A 37 15.46 2.87 -13.46
CA LEU A 37 16.34 3.85 -12.82
C LEU A 37 17.69 3.81 -13.55
N MET A 38 18.11 4.95 -14.07
CA MET A 38 19.39 5.08 -14.76
C MET A 38 20.34 5.89 -13.89
N CYS A 39 21.58 5.40 -13.75
CA CYS A 39 22.62 6.13 -13.05
C CYS A 39 23.38 7.01 -14.03
N ASP A 40 23.74 8.21 -13.61
CA ASP A 40 24.69 9.03 -14.35
C ASP A 40 26.10 8.41 -14.34
N GLU A 41 26.98 8.91 -15.22
CA GLU A 41 28.35 8.39 -15.35
C GLU A 41 29.15 8.47 -14.04
N SER A 42 28.77 9.36 -13.12
CA SER A 42 29.42 9.55 -11.83
C SER A 42 28.99 8.53 -10.76
N GLY A 43 27.91 7.78 -10.98
CA GLY A 43 27.38 6.84 -9.99
C GLY A 43 26.62 7.51 -8.84
N SER A 44 26.44 8.84 -8.88
CA SER A 44 25.96 9.63 -7.75
C SER A 44 24.52 10.09 -7.90
N ARG A 45 24.00 10.15 -9.13
CA ARG A 45 22.64 10.59 -9.42
C ARG A 45 21.85 9.51 -10.15
N TRP A 46 20.64 9.26 -9.68
CA TRP A 46 19.70 8.35 -10.32
C TRP A 46 18.55 9.14 -10.94
N THR A 47 18.23 8.86 -12.20
CA THR A 47 17.09 9.46 -12.90
C THR A 47 16.00 8.42 -13.15
N LEU A 48 14.76 8.84 -12.96
CA LEU A 48 13.57 8.03 -13.23
C LEU A 48 13.20 8.10 -14.72
N HIS A 49 13.19 6.94 -15.37
CA HIS A 49 12.74 6.79 -16.75
C HIS A 49 11.45 5.98 -16.79
N LEU A 50 10.36 6.63 -17.22
CA LEU A 50 9.08 5.95 -17.42
C LEU A 50 9.09 5.25 -18.78
N SER A 51 8.65 4.01 -18.80
CA SER A 51 8.34 3.22 -20.00
C SER A 51 7.03 3.68 -20.63
N GLU A 52 6.76 3.25 -21.86
CA GLU A 52 5.51 3.54 -22.57
C GLU A 52 4.27 2.97 -21.88
N ARG A 53 4.43 1.98 -21.01
CA ARG A 53 3.34 1.38 -20.22
C ARG A 53 2.89 2.25 -19.04
N ALA A 54 3.61 3.34 -18.71
CA ALA A 54 3.19 4.23 -17.64
C ALA A 54 1.93 5.00 -18.06
N ASP A 55 0.89 4.93 -17.23
CA ASP A 55 -0.41 5.55 -17.48
C ASP A 55 -0.33 7.07 -17.71
N TRP A 56 0.66 7.74 -17.12
CA TRP A 56 0.96 9.15 -17.37
C TRP A 56 2.45 9.37 -17.64
N GLN A 57 2.72 10.12 -18.69
CA GLN A 57 4.05 10.60 -19.04
C GLN A 57 4.26 12.00 -18.45
N TYR A 58 5.46 12.27 -17.93
CA TYR A 58 5.84 13.56 -17.32
C TYR A 58 7.06 14.16 -18.01
N SER A 59 7.14 15.49 -17.99
CA SER A 59 8.27 16.26 -18.54
C SER A 59 9.55 16.06 -17.73
N SER A 60 10.71 16.36 -18.32
CA SER A 60 12.00 16.27 -17.62
C SER A 60 12.05 17.15 -16.37
N ARG A 61 11.44 18.35 -16.44
CA ARG A 61 11.39 19.30 -15.32
C ARG A 61 10.61 18.78 -14.13
N GLU A 62 9.53 18.03 -14.36
CA GLU A 62 8.75 17.41 -13.27
C GLU A 62 9.53 16.24 -12.64
N LYS A 63 10.29 15.51 -13.45
CA LYS A 63 11.14 14.40 -12.97
C LYS A 63 12.35 14.90 -12.18
N ASP A 64 12.86 16.10 -12.43
CA ASP A 64 13.98 16.70 -11.68
C ASP A 64 13.64 16.96 -10.20
N ALA A 65 12.35 17.01 -9.83
CA ALA A 65 11.90 17.13 -8.45
C ALA A 65 11.80 15.78 -7.71
N ILE A 66 12.20 14.68 -8.37
CA ILE A 66 12.16 13.33 -7.81
C ILE A 66 13.57 12.91 -7.43
N GLU A 67 13.81 12.69 -6.13
CA GLU A 67 15.00 11.99 -5.67
C GLU A 67 14.75 10.49 -5.75
N CYS A 68 15.50 9.80 -6.60
CA CYS A 68 15.56 8.34 -6.61
C CYS A 68 16.88 7.88 -5.99
N PHE A 69 16.83 6.81 -5.20
CA PHE A 69 18.02 6.09 -4.77
C PHE A 69 17.80 4.59 -4.94
N MET A 70 18.82 3.88 -5.41
CA MET A 70 18.73 2.45 -5.61
C MET A 70 19.12 1.66 -4.36
N THR A 71 18.24 0.75 -3.98
CA THR A 71 18.62 -0.59 -3.51
C THR A 71 18.32 -1.58 -4.66
N ARG A 72 18.87 -2.81 -4.72
CA ARG A 72 18.97 -3.60 -5.99
C ARG A 72 17.67 -4.35 -6.38
N THR A 73 17.20 -4.35 -7.66
CA THR A 73 16.36 -5.30 -8.51
C THR A 73 15.41 -4.60 -9.54
N SER A 74 14.28 -5.23 -10.00
CA SER A 74 13.42 -4.87 -11.16
C SER A 74 11.92 -5.34 -11.08
N LYS A 75 10.88 -4.44 -11.01
CA LYS A 75 9.37 -4.61 -11.21
C LYS A 75 8.32 -3.62 -10.53
N GLY A 76 8.08 -2.34 -10.92
CA GLY A 76 7.03 -1.47 -10.32
C GLY A 76 6.26 -0.51 -11.26
N GLN A 77 4.94 -0.29 -11.04
CA GLN A 77 4.02 0.44 -11.96
C GLN A 77 3.57 1.87 -11.53
N MET A 78 3.76 2.28 -10.26
CA MET A 78 2.97 3.39 -9.64
C MET A 78 3.60 4.79 -9.65
N SER A 79 4.76 4.98 -10.27
CA SER A 79 5.54 6.22 -10.13
C SER A 79 4.83 7.47 -10.68
N SER A 80 4.07 7.32 -11.78
CA SER A 80 3.28 8.40 -12.38
C SER A 80 2.20 8.91 -11.43
N PHE A 81 1.42 8.00 -10.86
CA PHE A 81 0.36 8.30 -9.90
C PHE A 81 0.89 9.10 -8.70
N TYR A 82 2.03 8.72 -8.13
CA TYR A 82 2.62 9.39 -6.98
C TYR A 82 2.99 10.86 -7.25
N ILE A 83 3.54 11.16 -8.43
CA ILE A 83 3.87 12.54 -8.83
C ILE A 83 2.60 13.38 -8.87
N GLY A 84 1.56 12.87 -9.53
CA GLY A 84 0.28 13.55 -9.64
C GLY A 84 -0.38 13.78 -8.27
N LEU A 85 -0.35 12.77 -7.39
CA LEU A 85 -0.91 12.85 -6.06
C LEU A 85 -0.21 13.93 -5.23
N GLY A 86 1.12 13.87 -5.10
CA GLY A 86 1.91 14.80 -4.29
C GLY A 86 1.67 16.26 -4.66
N SER A 87 1.63 16.57 -5.96
CA SER A 87 1.32 17.91 -6.47
C SER A 87 -0.09 18.37 -6.08
N ARG A 88 -1.09 17.48 -6.20
CA ARG A 88 -2.50 17.84 -5.95
C ARG A 88 -2.85 17.97 -4.47
N ILE A 89 -2.19 17.23 -3.58
CA ILE A 89 -2.41 17.31 -2.13
C ILE A 89 -1.35 18.15 -1.41
N ASN A 90 -0.40 18.74 -2.16
CA ASN A 90 0.70 19.55 -1.63
C ASN A 90 1.53 18.82 -0.56
N CYS A 91 1.90 17.57 -0.83
CA CYS A 91 2.74 16.75 0.04
C CYS A 91 3.93 16.17 -0.73
N ASN A 92 5.06 16.04 -0.04
CA ASN A 92 6.16 15.21 -0.52
C ASN A 92 5.75 13.74 -0.44
N ILE A 93 6.01 12.97 -1.50
CA ILE A 93 5.73 11.53 -1.53
C ILE A 93 7.02 10.76 -1.32
N PHE A 94 7.05 9.96 -0.25
CA PHE A 94 8.06 8.94 -0.04
C PHE A 94 7.44 7.59 -0.40
N SER A 95 7.92 6.95 -1.47
CA SER A 95 7.49 5.62 -1.88
C SER A 95 8.69 4.68 -1.93
N TYR A 96 8.44 3.39 -1.74
CA TYR A 96 9.45 2.36 -1.76
C TYR A 96 8.88 1.09 -2.40
N ASP A 97 9.75 0.28 -2.98
CA ASP A 97 9.38 -1.01 -3.53
C ASP A 97 9.53 -2.10 -2.48
N TYR A 98 8.54 -2.99 -2.39
CA TYR A 98 8.64 -4.19 -1.55
C TYR A 98 9.75 -5.12 -2.04
N SER A 99 10.29 -5.93 -1.14
CA SER A 99 11.24 -6.98 -1.48
C SER A 99 10.68 -7.91 -2.57
N GLY A 100 11.38 -8.01 -3.70
CA GLY A 100 10.95 -8.78 -4.88
C GLY A 100 10.04 -8.03 -5.86
N TYR A 101 9.72 -6.76 -5.56
CA TYR A 101 9.02 -5.82 -6.42
C TYR A 101 9.97 -4.71 -6.83
N GLY A 102 9.58 -3.95 -7.85
CA GLY A 102 10.20 -2.70 -8.24
C GLY A 102 11.69 -2.81 -8.36
N ALA A 103 12.41 -1.80 -7.94
CA ALA A 103 13.84 -1.89 -7.85
C ALA A 103 14.34 -2.66 -6.59
N SER A 104 13.51 -3.36 -5.80
CA SER A 104 13.87 -3.98 -4.50
C SER A 104 14.10 -5.50 -4.47
N SER A 105 15.26 -5.93 -3.93
CA SER A 105 15.72 -7.33 -3.95
C SER A 105 15.00 -8.25 -2.99
N GLY A 106 15.35 -9.54 -3.04
CA GLY A 106 14.88 -10.51 -2.07
C GLY A 106 13.64 -11.25 -2.56
N LYS A 107 12.79 -11.62 -1.62
CA LYS A 107 11.59 -12.43 -1.87
C LYS A 107 10.38 -11.75 -1.29
N PRO A 108 9.24 -11.75 -1.99
CA PRO A 108 8.05 -11.12 -1.47
C PRO A 108 7.40 -12.08 -0.47
N THR A 109 7.67 -11.82 0.81
CA THR A 109 7.20 -12.60 1.94
C THR A 109 6.64 -11.66 2.98
N GLU A 110 5.69 -12.11 3.80
CA GLU A 110 5.11 -11.29 4.87
C GLU A 110 6.17 -10.72 5.82
N LYS A 111 7.19 -11.52 6.16
CA LYS A 111 8.32 -11.04 6.97
C LYS A 111 9.04 -9.85 6.30
N ASN A 112 9.31 -9.95 5.00
CA ASN A 112 10.01 -8.90 4.30
C ASN A 112 9.11 -7.68 4.09
N LEU A 113 7.81 -7.86 3.86
CA LEU A 113 6.82 -6.77 3.79
C LEU A 113 6.90 -5.84 5.01
N TYR A 114 7.00 -6.40 6.22
CA TYR A 114 7.18 -5.62 7.45
C TYR A 114 8.59 -5.00 7.55
N ALA A 115 9.63 -5.74 7.16
CA ALA A 115 11.00 -5.21 7.17
C ALA A 115 11.19 -4.05 6.17
N ASP A 116 10.51 -4.08 5.03
CA ASP A 116 10.59 -3.06 3.98
C ASP A 116 10.02 -1.73 4.49
N ILE A 117 8.84 -1.74 5.14
CA ILE A 117 8.28 -0.51 5.71
C ILE A 117 9.08 0.01 6.90
N ASP A 118 9.66 -0.87 7.72
CA ASP A 118 10.55 -0.47 8.81
C ASP A 118 11.79 0.25 8.26
N ALA A 119 12.38 -0.27 7.18
CA ALA A 119 13.52 0.37 6.51
C ALA A 119 13.14 1.74 5.92
N ALA A 120 11.97 1.84 5.29
CA ALA A 120 11.43 3.11 4.78
C ALA A 120 11.24 4.14 5.90
N TRP A 121 10.63 3.72 7.02
CA TRP A 121 10.45 4.56 8.21
C TRP A 121 11.79 5.04 8.76
N VAL A 122 12.76 4.14 8.95
CA VAL A 122 14.10 4.50 9.43
C VAL A 122 14.78 5.49 8.49
N ALA A 123 14.73 5.28 7.18
CA ALA A 123 15.31 6.20 6.20
C ALA A 123 14.67 7.60 6.30
N LEU A 124 13.34 7.66 6.34
CA LEU A 124 12.59 8.91 6.48
C LEU A 124 12.94 9.67 7.78
N ARG A 125 13.11 8.94 8.89
CA ARG A 125 13.47 9.52 10.19
C ARG A 125 14.93 9.97 10.28
N THR A 126 15.85 9.19 9.72
CA THR A 126 17.31 9.37 9.93
C THR A 126 17.97 10.15 8.80
N ARG A 127 17.80 9.72 7.55
CA ARG A 127 18.40 10.36 6.37
C ARG A 127 17.73 11.70 6.06
N TYR A 128 16.40 11.73 6.14
CA TYR A 128 15.63 12.94 5.81
C TYR A 128 15.25 13.78 7.04
N GLY A 129 15.51 13.28 8.25
CA GLY A 129 15.27 14.04 9.49
C GLY A 129 13.80 14.40 9.74
N ILE A 130 12.86 13.72 9.09
CA ILE A 130 11.44 14.04 9.20
C ILE A 130 10.93 13.55 10.55
N ARG A 131 10.20 14.42 11.26
CA ARG A 131 9.60 14.09 12.56
C ARG A 131 8.27 13.36 12.35
N PRO A 132 7.89 12.38 13.22
CA PRO A 132 6.70 11.55 13.03
C PRO A 132 5.40 12.32 12.83
N GLU A 133 5.24 13.42 13.54
CA GLU A 133 4.08 14.32 13.46
C GLU A 133 3.94 15.03 12.10
N ASN A 134 4.92 14.89 11.21
CA ASN A 134 4.87 15.37 9.83
C ASN A 134 4.76 14.21 8.81
N VAL A 135 4.48 12.98 9.27
CA VAL A 135 4.41 11.79 8.40
C VAL A 135 2.98 11.26 8.34
N ILE A 136 2.46 11.14 7.13
CA ILE A 136 1.21 10.44 6.85
C ILE A 136 1.58 9.05 6.32
N ILE A 137 1.15 8.00 7.02
CA ILE A 137 1.34 6.63 6.57
C ILE A 137 0.17 6.28 5.65
N TYR A 138 0.45 5.95 4.39
CA TYR A 138 -0.57 5.60 3.40
C TYR A 138 -0.38 4.17 2.93
N GLY A 139 -1.45 3.37 2.91
CA GLY A 139 -1.45 2.02 2.33
C GLY A 139 -2.70 1.79 1.48
N GLN A 140 -2.53 1.12 0.34
CA GLN A 140 -3.64 0.66 -0.50
C GLN A 140 -3.64 -0.86 -0.61
N SER A 141 -4.80 -1.50 -0.53
CA SER A 141 -4.95 -2.95 -0.68
C SER A 141 -3.97 -3.70 0.25
N ILE A 142 -3.13 -4.58 -0.27
CA ILE A 142 -2.08 -5.27 0.50
C ILE A 142 -1.10 -4.32 1.20
N GLY A 143 -0.89 -3.11 0.68
CA GLY A 143 -0.05 -2.09 1.31
C GLY A 143 -0.61 -1.57 2.64
N THR A 144 -1.89 -1.82 2.94
CA THR A 144 -2.47 -1.51 4.27
C THR A 144 -1.90 -2.40 5.37
N VAL A 145 -1.38 -3.59 5.02
CA VAL A 145 -0.81 -4.54 5.98
C VAL A 145 0.43 -4.00 6.71
N PRO A 146 1.50 -3.60 6.00
CA PRO A 146 2.66 -3.01 6.67
C PRO A 146 2.32 -1.65 7.28
N SER A 147 1.44 -0.87 6.66
CA SER A 147 1.02 0.45 7.17
C SER A 147 0.31 0.37 8.53
N VAL A 148 -0.63 -0.56 8.70
CA VAL A 148 -1.29 -0.81 9.99
C VAL A 148 -0.30 -1.35 11.03
N ASP A 149 0.60 -2.24 10.64
CA ASP A 149 1.63 -2.77 11.55
C ASP A 149 2.59 -1.69 12.07
N LEU A 150 3.06 -0.81 11.18
CA LEU A 150 3.94 0.29 11.53
C LEU A 150 3.21 1.30 12.44
N ALA A 151 2.00 1.71 12.07
CA ALA A 151 1.21 2.68 12.81
C ALA A 151 0.72 2.15 14.17
N ALA A 152 0.63 0.84 14.35
CA ALA A 152 0.34 0.22 15.64
C ALA A 152 1.54 0.28 16.62
N ARG A 153 2.75 0.57 16.12
CA ARG A 153 4.00 0.64 16.89
C ARG A 153 4.52 2.07 17.06
N TYR A 154 4.24 2.95 16.11
CA TYR A 154 4.73 4.32 16.10
C TYR A 154 3.59 5.31 15.83
N GLU A 155 3.60 6.41 16.56
CA GLU A 155 2.73 7.54 16.24
C GLU A 155 3.19 8.22 14.95
N SER A 156 2.23 8.78 14.23
CA SER A 156 2.40 9.50 12.97
C SER A 156 1.41 10.67 12.94
N ALA A 157 1.54 11.59 12.00
CA ALA A 157 0.54 12.64 11.80
C ALA A 157 -0.86 12.04 11.53
N ALA A 158 -0.89 10.99 10.70
CA ALA A 158 -2.10 10.30 10.31
C ALA A 158 -1.80 8.93 9.68
N VAL A 159 -2.87 8.15 9.49
CA VAL A 159 -2.89 6.94 8.68
C VAL A 159 -4.02 7.03 7.66
N ILE A 160 -3.74 6.69 6.41
CA ILE A 160 -4.73 6.57 5.34
C ILE A 160 -4.72 5.13 4.86
N LEU A 161 -5.88 4.47 4.94
CA LEU A 161 -6.09 3.10 4.50
C LEU A 161 -7.06 3.09 3.32
N HIS A 162 -6.57 2.75 2.14
CA HIS A 162 -7.34 2.68 0.90
C HIS A 162 -7.62 1.22 0.54
N SER A 163 -8.89 0.84 0.45
CA SER A 163 -9.40 -0.52 0.22
C SER A 163 -8.70 -1.55 1.12
N PRO A 164 -8.67 -1.34 2.46
CA PRO A 164 -7.93 -2.20 3.35
C PRO A 164 -8.56 -3.58 3.48
N LEU A 165 -7.72 -4.57 3.75
CA LEU A 165 -8.15 -5.89 4.19
C LEU A 165 -8.06 -6.04 5.71
N THR A 166 -9.03 -6.77 6.28
CA THR A 166 -9.04 -7.16 7.70
C THR A 166 -8.03 -8.28 7.99
N SER A 167 -7.91 -9.24 7.07
CA SER A 167 -6.97 -10.38 7.12
C SER A 167 -7.00 -11.15 5.80
N GLY A 168 -5.95 -11.91 5.49
CA GLY A 168 -5.88 -12.75 4.29
C GLY A 168 -6.94 -13.85 4.26
N MET A 169 -7.24 -14.50 5.41
CA MET A 169 -8.30 -15.50 5.46
C MET A 169 -9.68 -14.91 5.21
N ARG A 170 -9.98 -13.69 5.70
CA ARG A 170 -11.27 -13.04 5.45
C ARG A 170 -11.45 -12.61 3.99
N VAL A 171 -10.36 -12.31 3.29
CA VAL A 171 -10.42 -12.10 1.83
C VAL A 171 -10.76 -13.40 1.10
N ALA A 172 -10.08 -14.50 1.43
CA ALA A 172 -10.30 -15.79 0.76
C ALA A 172 -11.61 -16.49 1.19
N PHE A 173 -12.04 -16.28 2.43
CA PHE A 173 -13.17 -16.91 3.09
C PHE A 173 -13.92 -15.86 3.93
N PRO A 174 -14.84 -15.09 3.32
CA PRO A 174 -15.53 -13.96 3.96
C PRO A 174 -16.23 -14.29 5.28
N ASP A 175 -16.74 -15.52 5.44
CA ASP A 175 -17.42 -15.97 6.67
C ASP A 175 -16.48 -16.24 7.86
N THR A 176 -15.17 -15.95 7.73
CA THR A 176 -14.17 -16.18 8.79
C THR A 176 -14.38 -15.23 9.99
N LYS A 177 -14.94 -15.77 11.08
CA LYS A 177 -15.27 -14.99 12.30
C LYS A 177 -14.13 -14.79 13.29
N LYS A 178 -13.08 -15.60 13.22
CA LYS A 178 -11.96 -15.61 14.19
C LYS A 178 -10.63 -15.50 13.46
N THR A 179 -9.64 -14.89 14.11
CA THR A 179 -8.26 -14.90 13.60
C THR A 179 -7.59 -16.22 14.00
N TYR A 180 -7.09 -16.98 13.02
CA TYR A 180 -6.39 -18.24 13.25
C TYR A 180 -4.87 -18.03 13.23
N CYS A 181 -4.09 -18.95 13.82
CA CYS A 181 -2.63 -18.82 13.88
C CYS A 181 -1.92 -18.87 12.51
N PHE A 182 -2.62 -19.32 11.47
CA PHE A 182 -2.16 -19.36 10.08
C PHE A 182 -2.82 -18.27 9.21
N ASP A 183 -3.59 -17.36 9.82
CA ASP A 183 -4.19 -16.23 9.13
C ASP A 183 -3.11 -15.19 8.81
N ALA A 184 -2.90 -14.94 7.52
CA ALA A 184 -1.92 -13.97 7.07
C ALA A 184 -2.47 -12.55 7.27
N PHE A 185 -1.60 -11.60 7.62
CA PHE A 185 -1.93 -10.18 7.60
C PHE A 185 -3.14 -9.76 8.48
N PRO A 186 -3.27 -10.19 9.75
CA PRO A 186 -4.44 -9.89 10.57
C PRO A 186 -4.47 -8.43 11.06
N ASN A 187 -4.75 -7.49 10.16
CA ASN A 187 -4.91 -6.06 10.46
C ASN A 187 -5.99 -5.82 11.52
N ILE A 188 -7.03 -6.66 11.54
CA ILE A 188 -8.13 -6.61 12.50
C ILE A 188 -7.66 -6.69 13.96
N ASP A 189 -6.53 -7.35 14.23
CA ASP A 189 -5.96 -7.49 15.57
C ASP A 189 -5.00 -6.34 15.95
N LYS A 190 -4.65 -5.49 14.97
CA LYS A 190 -3.65 -4.43 15.11
C LYS A 190 -4.27 -3.02 15.05
N ILE A 191 -5.36 -2.84 14.31
CA ILE A 191 -5.96 -1.53 14.02
C ILE A 191 -6.33 -0.75 15.28
N SER A 192 -6.78 -1.43 16.33
CA SER A 192 -7.15 -0.82 17.62
C SER A 192 -5.96 -0.33 18.45
N LYS A 193 -4.73 -0.49 17.96
CA LYS A 193 -3.50 0.04 18.61
C LYS A 193 -3.04 1.36 17.99
N ILE A 194 -3.61 1.77 16.86
CA ILE A 194 -3.25 3.02 16.18
C ILE A 194 -3.85 4.19 16.96
N THR A 195 -2.98 5.06 17.48
CA THR A 195 -3.35 6.29 18.20
C THR A 195 -3.37 7.54 17.32
N SER A 196 -2.87 7.45 16.08
CA SER A 196 -2.99 8.50 15.08
C SER A 196 -4.41 8.58 14.51
N PRO A 197 -4.86 9.74 13.99
CA PRO A 197 -6.07 9.84 13.18
C PRO A 197 -6.03 8.89 11.97
N VAL A 198 -7.12 8.15 11.74
CA VAL A 198 -7.21 7.16 10.65
C VAL A 198 -8.33 7.52 9.68
N LEU A 199 -7.97 7.79 8.42
CA LEU A 199 -8.90 7.91 7.31
C LEU A 199 -8.98 6.56 6.58
N ILE A 200 -10.20 6.05 6.39
CA ILE A 200 -10.46 4.86 5.57
C ILE A 200 -11.19 5.29 4.30
N ILE A 201 -10.72 4.78 3.17
CA ILE A 201 -11.30 4.98 1.83
C ILE A 201 -11.61 3.61 1.24
N HIS A 202 -12.83 3.39 0.74
CA HIS A 202 -13.21 2.09 0.15
C HIS A 202 -14.32 2.27 -0.89
N GLY A 203 -14.25 1.54 -2.00
CA GLY A 203 -15.35 1.43 -2.96
C GLY A 203 -16.46 0.50 -2.46
N THR A 204 -17.73 0.84 -2.71
CA THR A 204 -18.87 0.02 -2.25
C THR A 204 -19.09 -1.25 -3.08
N GLU A 205 -18.55 -1.30 -4.29
CA GLU A 205 -18.63 -2.43 -5.23
C GLU A 205 -17.25 -3.12 -5.41
N ASP A 206 -16.40 -3.08 -4.38
CA ASP A 206 -15.09 -3.73 -4.41
C ASP A 206 -15.20 -5.27 -4.39
N GLU A 207 -15.06 -5.87 -5.58
CA GLU A 207 -15.12 -7.34 -5.77
C GLU A 207 -13.83 -8.08 -5.35
N VAL A 208 -12.75 -7.38 -5.04
CA VAL A 208 -11.46 -8.00 -4.64
C VAL A 208 -11.35 -8.05 -3.12
N ILE A 209 -11.60 -6.93 -2.46
CA ILE A 209 -11.62 -6.78 -1.02
C ILE A 209 -12.97 -6.18 -0.65
N ASP A 210 -13.91 -7.03 -0.26
CA ASP A 210 -15.28 -6.63 0.05
C ASP A 210 -15.33 -5.41 0.99
N PHE A 211 -16.28 -4.51 0.71
CA PHE A 211 -16.51 -3.27 1.45
C PHE A 211 -16.61 -3.47 2.98
N SER A 212 -17.11 -4.62 3.43
CA SER A 212 -17.18 -4.96 4.86
C SER A 212 -15.82 -4.93 5.57
N HIS A 213 -14.71 -5.08 4.83
CA HIS A 213 -13.37 -4.97 5.40
C HIS A 213 -13.05 -3.54 5.86
N GLY A 214 -13.35 -2.54 5.02
CA GLY A 214 -13.21 -1.13 5.35
C GLY A 214 -14.07 -0.75 6.55
N LEU A 215 -15.35 -1.17 6.53
CA LEU A 215 -16.29 -0.93 7.64
C LEU A 215 -15.81 -1.57 8.96
N ALA A 216 -15.39 -2.83 8.92
CA ALA A 216 -14.95 -3.55 10.11
C ALA A 216 -13.68 -2.97 10.75
N LEU A 217 -12.78 -2.39 9.95
CA LEU A 217 -11.61 -1.68 10.46
C LEU A 217 -11.98 -0.29 11.00
N PHE A 218 -12.87 0.43 10.32
CA PHE A 218 -13.39 1.73 10.77
C PHE A 218 -13.99 1.63 12.17
N GLU A 219 -14.85 0.65 12.40
CA GLU A 219 -15.51 0.40 13.69
C GLU A 219 -14.55 0.05 14.83
N ARG A 220 -13.34 -0.42 14.52
CA ARG A 220 -12.31 -0.84 15.49
C ARG A 220 -11.19 0.17 15.68
N CYS A 221 -11.12 1.21 14.85
CA CYS A 221 -10.17 2.30 15.00
C CYS A 221 -10.41 3.04 16.33
N GLN A 222 -9.34 3.44 17.01
CA GLN A 222 -9.47 4.29 18.21
C GLN A 222 -9.80 5.74 17.86
N ARG A 223 -9.24 6.23 16.76
CA ARG A 223 -9.42 7.61 16.27
C ARG A 223 -9.76 7.64 14.78
N PRO A 224 -10.90 7.07 14.36
CA PRO A 224 -11.36 7.23 12.99
C PRO A 224 -11.71 8.70 12.74
N VAL A 225 -11.37 9.21 11.56
CA VAL A 225 -11.97 10.43 11.01
C VAL A 225 -13.07 10.07 10.02
N GLU A 226 -13.83 11.05 9.53
CA GLU A 226 -14.91 10.80 8.57
C GLU A 226 -14.38 9.98 7.37
N PRO A 227 -14.93 8.77 7.12
CA PRO A 227 -14.42 7.91 6.07
C PRO A 227 -14.87 8.40 4.68
N LEU A 228 -14.33 7.78 3.64
CA LEU A 228 -14.84 7.96 2.28
C LEU A 228 -15.27 6.62 1.70
N TRP A 229 -16.59 6.45 1.61
CA TRP A 229 -17.21 5.35 0.87
C TRP A 229 -17.55 5.84 -0.53
N VAL A 230 -16.92 5.25 -1.55
CA VAL A 230 -17.12 5.64 -2.94
C VAL A 230 -18.17 4.75 -3.56
N GLU A 231 -19.37 5.29 -3.70
CA GLU A 231 -20.52 4.56 -4.23
C GLU A 231 -20.27 4.11 -5.68
N GLY A 232 -20.43 2.83 -5.96
CA GLY A 232 -20.26 2.23 -7.29
C GLY A 232 -18.80 2.06 -7.73
N ALA A 233 -17.81 2.36 -6.88
CA ALA A 233 -16.41 2.11 -7.19
C ALA A 233 -15.99 0.69 -6.80
N GLY A 234 -15.15 0.06 -7.63
CA GLY A 234 -14.49 -1.21 -7.38
C GLY A 234 -13.09 -1.05 -6.76
N HIS A 235 -12.26 -2.11 -6.82
CA HIS A 235 -10.96 -2.13 -6.12
C HIS A 235 -9.90 -1.16 -6.68
N ASN A 236 -9.92 -0.93 -7.99
CA ASN A 236 -8.83 -0.28 -8.73
C ASN A 236 -9.30 0.96 -9.50
N ASP A 237 -10.47 1.52 -9.17
CA ASP A 237 -11.02 2.68 -9.85
C ASP A 237 -11.43 3.81 -8.90
N VAL A 238 -11.30 3.64 -7.58
CA VAL A 238 -11.63 4.64 -6.55
C VAL A 238 -10.98 5.99 -6.86
N GLU A 239 -9.71 5.99 -7.27
CA GLU A 239 -8.96 7.20 -7.62
C GLU A 239 -9.48 7.94 -8.85
N LEU A 240 -10.33 7.31 -9.67
CA LEU A 240 -10.97 7.92 -10.85
C LEU A 240 -12.16 8.80 -10.45
N TYR A 241 -12.69 8.64 -9.24
CA TYR A 241 -13.81 9.43 -8.72
C TYR A 241 -13.28 10.73 -8.09
N GLY A 242 -13.82 11.88 -8.49
CA GLY A 242 -13.36 13.19 -8.01
C GLY A 242 -13.37 13.34 -6.49
N GLN A 243 -14.34 12.71 -5.81
CA GLN A 243 -14.46 12.71 -4.36
C GLN A 243 -13.23 12.15 -3.63
N TYR A 244 -12.47 11.25 -4.26
CA TYR A 244 -11.22 10.72 -3.70
C TYR A 244 -10.22 11.85 -3.42
N LEU A 245 -9.98 12.70 -4.42
CA LEU A 245 -9.03 13.79 -4.28
C LEU A 245 -9.55 14.89 -3.35
N GLU A 246 -10.85 15.17 -3.39
CA GLU A 246 -11.50 16.16 -2.54
C GLU A 246 -11.39 15.78 -1.05
N ARG A 247 -11.72 14.53 -0.70
CA ARG A 247 -11.59 14.03 0.66
C ARG A 247 -10.15 14.09 1.14
N LEU A 248 -9.19 13.65 0.33
CA LEU A 248 -7.77 13.68 0.70
C LEU A 248 -7.29 15.11 0.98
N LYS A 249 -7.65 16.08 0.13
CA LYS A 249 -7.33 17.48 0.35
C LYS A 249 -7.96 18.03 1.63
N GLN A 250 -9.23 17.70 1.89
CA GLN A 250 -9.91 18.10 3.11
C GLN A 250 -9.21 17.52 4.34
N PHE A 251 -8.90 16.23 4.34
CA PHE A 251 -8.22 15.57 5.45
C PHE A 251 -6.85 16.20 5.73
N VAL A 252 -6.00 16.25 4.70
CA VAL A 252 -4.60 16.64 4.83
C VAL A 252 -4.46 18.14 5.12
N SER A 253 -5.19 18.99 4.40
CA SER A 253 -4.98 20.44 4.46
C SER A 253 -5.86 21.16 5.47
N GLN A 254 -6.94 20.53 5.95
CA GLN A 254 -7.91 21.18 6.84
C GLN A 254 -8.05 20.42 8.16
N GLU A 255 -8.27 19.11 8.15
CA GLU A 255 -8.52 18.36 9.39
C GLU A 255 -7.23 18.14 10.18
N LEU A 256 -6.15 17.66 9.55
CA LEU A 256 -4.89 17.36 10.25
C LEU A 256 -4.20 18.56 10.88
N VAL A 257 -4.44 19.77 10.35
CA VAL A 257 -3.88 21.02 10.92
C VAL A 257 -4.55 21.40 12.24
N ASN A 258 -5.77 20.90 12.48
CA ASN A 258 -6.63 21.27 13.59
C ASN A 258 -6.84 20.15 14.64
N LEU A 259 -6.21 18.99 14.45
CA LEU A 259 -6.27 17.81 15.34
C LEU A 259 -5.09 17.76 16.32
#